data_AF-A0A8S2RCA7-F1
#
_entry.id   AF-A0A8S2RCA7-F1
#
_cell.length_a   1.000
_cell.length_b   1.000
_cell.length_c   1.000
_cell.angle_alpha   90.00
_cell.angle_beta   90.00
_cell.angle_gamma   90.00
#
_symmetry.space_group_name_H-M   'P 1'
#
loop_
_entity.id
_entity.type
_entity.pdbx_description
1 polymer ?
#
loop_
_entity_poly.entity_id
_entity_poly.type
_entity_poly.pdbx_seq_one_letter_code
_entity_poly.pdbx_strand_id
1 'polypeptide(L)'
;MSKWPDHPIDEIMGYIRKRSANLVIADMGCGDARLARTLKSTHPNIHSFDLVALSDHVQVCDIAHTPLNNDSVDIVIFCLSLMGTNLTDFIHEAH
;
A
#
# COMPACT_ATOMS: atom_id res chain seq x y z
N MET A 1 7.53 -1.46 -26.89
CA MET A 1 7.64 -0.89 -25.52
C MET A 1 8.32 -1.92 -24.66
N SER A 2 9.47 -1.59 -24.06
CA SER A 2 10.11 -2.48 -23.08
C SER A 2 9.25 -2.54 -21.84
N LYS A 3 8.89 -3.76 -21.42
CA LYS A 3 8.33 -3.98 -20.08
C LYS A 3 9.47 -3.89 -19.08
N TRP A 4 9.17 -3.47 -17.86
CA TRP A 4 10.15 -3.51 -16.79
C TRP A 4 10.57 -4.98 -16.58
N PRO A 5 11.88 -5.26 -16.43
CA PRO A 5 12.34 -6.62 -16.16
C PRO A 5 11.80 -7.13 -14.83
N ASP A 6 11.77 -6.24 -13.82
CA ASP A 6 11.26 -6.50 -12.48
C ASP A 6 10.32 -5.37 -12.08
N HIS A 7 9.14 -5.71 -11.55
CA HIS A 7 8.17 -4.73 -11.09
C HIS A 7 8.39 -4.46 -9.58
N PRO A 8 8.48 -3.21 -9.10
CA PRO A 8 8.81 -2.92 -7.69
C PRO A 8 7.90 -3.59 -6.67
N ILE A 9 6.61 -3.72 -6.98
CA ILE A 9 5.64 -4.41 -6.13
C ILE A 9 5.98 -5.91 -5.94
N ASP A 10 6.68 -6.55 -6.87
CA ASP A 10 7.11 -7.95 -6.73
C ASP A 10 8.20 -8.10 -5.65
N GLU A 11 9.15 -7.15 -5.60
CA GLU A 11 10.15 -7.08 -4.53
C GLU A 11 9.51 -6.81 -3.17
N ILE A 12 8.54 -5.88 -3.11
CA ILE A 12 7.78 -5.57 -1.90
C ILE A 12 6.99 -6.80 -1.42
N MET A 13 6.35 -7.54 -2.33
CA MET A 13 5.69 -8.81 -1.99
C MET A 13 6.67 -9.83 -1.45
N GLY A 14 7.86 -9.94 -2.05
CA GLY A 14 8.95 -10.80 -1.56
C GLY A 14 9.42 -10.42 -0.16
N TYR A 15 9.46 -9.12 0.15
CA TYR A 15 9.77 -8.58 1.46
C TYR A 15 8.68 -8.91 2.49
N ILE A 16 7.40 -8.71 2.16
CA ILE A 16 6.27 -8.98 3.07
C ILE A 16 6.17 -10.48 3.40
N ARG A 17 6.30 -11.37 2.40
CA ARG A 17 6.19 -12.83 2.60
C ARG A 17 7.12 -13.41 3.66
N LYS A 18 8.22 -12.72 3.96
CA LYS A 18 9.23 -13.15 4.95
C LYS A 18 8.94 -12.62 6.37
N ARG A 19 7.79 -11.99 6.58
CA ARG A 19 7.40 -11.34 7.85
C ARG A 19 6.19 -12.01 8.48
N SER A 20 5.87 -11.59 9.70
CA SER A 20 4.71 -12.09 10.41
C SER A 20 3.42 -11.69 9.70
N ALA A 21 2.50 -12.65 9.56
CA ALA A 21 1.16 -12.45 9.00
C ALA A 21 0.30 -11.45 9.80
N ASN A 22 0.64 -11.22 11.07
CA ASN A 22 -0.12 -10.33 11.96
C ASN A 22 0.20 -8.85 11.76
N LEU A 23 1.27 -8.51 11.03
CA LEU A 23 1.63 -7.12 10.79
C LEU A 23 0.52 -6.40 10.03
N VAL A 24 0.18 -5.19 10.48
CA VAL A 24 -0.73 -4.28 9.81
C VAL A 24 0.04 -3.50 8.77
N ILE A 25 -0.44 -3.54 7.53
CA ILE A 25 0.26 -2.98 6.36
C ILE A 25 -0.67 -1.96 5.70
N ALA A 26 -0.17 -0.76 5.43
CA ALA A 26 -0.85 0.24 4.61
C ALA A 26 -0.16 0.38 3.25
N ASP A 27 -0.89 0.12 2.17
CA ASP A 27 -0.47 0.30 0.77
C ASP A 27 -1.07 1.61 0.25
N MET A 28 -0.26 2.68 0.28
CA MET A 28 -0.66 4.05 -0.05
C MET A 28 -0.52 4.28 -1.55
N GLY A 29 -1.65 4.52 -2.23
CA GLY A 29 -1.71 4.64 -3.69
C GLY A 29 -1.57 3.27 -4.35
N CYS A 30 -2.39 2.33 -3.89
CA CYS A 30 -2.32 0.92 -4.23
C CYS A 30 -2.76 0.57 -5.66
N GLY A 31 -3.33 1.53 -6.40
CA GLY A 31 -3.89 1.35 -7.73
C GLY A 31 -4.97 0.27 -7.76
N ASP A 32 -4.65 -0.87 -8.36
CA ASP A 32 -5.56 -2.02 -8.46
C ASP A 32 -5.51 -2.95 -7.22
N ALA A 33 -4.73 -2.58 -6.19
CA ALA A 33 -4.49 -3.36 -4.99
C ALA A 33 -3.86 -4.73 -5.27
N ARG A 34 -2.94 -4.82 -6.24
CA ARG A 34 -2.19 -6.06 -6.55
C ARG A 34 -1.58 -6.71 -5.30
N LEU A 35 -1.07 -5.92 -4.35
CA LEU A 35 -0.50 -6.41 -3.11
C LEU A 35 -1.54 -7.18 -2.27
N ALA A 36 -2.65 -6.53 -1.94
CA ALA A 36 -3.73 -7.13 -1.17
C ALA A 36 -4.31 -8.35 -1.91
N ARG A 37 -4.67 -8.23 -3.19
CA ARG A 37 -5.19 -9.36 -3.99
C ARG A 37 -4.31 -10.60 -3.96
N THR A 38 -2.99 -10.41 -3.93
CA THR A 38 -2.02 -11.50 -3.97
C THR A 38 -1.78 -12.10 -2.58
N LEU A 39 -1.73 -11.27 -1.53
CA LEU A 39 -1.25 -11.69 -0.22
C LEU A 39 -2.33 -11.79 0.86
N LYS A 40 -3.58 -11.34 0.64
CA LYS A 40 -4.63 -11.26 1.68
C LYS A 40 -4.84 -12.57 2.45
N SER A 41 -4.72 -13.73 1.80
CA SER A 41 -4.86 -15.04 2.44
C SER A 41 -3.76 -15.37 3.45
N THR A 42 -2.57 -14.78 3.28
CA THR A 42 -1.39 -14.97 4.15
C THR A 42 -1.11 -13.77 5.06
N HIS A 43 -1.54 -12.58 4.65
CA HIS A 43 -1.37 -11.31 5.33
C HIS A 43 -2.72 -10.58 5.32
N PRO A 44 -3.65 -10.95 6.22
CA PRO A 44 -5.02 -10.44 6.20
C PRO A 44 -5.11 -8.94 6.50
N ASN A 45 -4.13 -8.38 7.22
CA ASN A 45 -4.14 -7.00 7.71
C ASN A 45 -3.52 -5.99 6.72
N ILE A 46 -3.71 -6.21 5.41
CA ILE A 46 -3.35 -5.22 4.37
C ILE A 46 -4.53 -4.28 4.13
N HIS A 47 -4.31 -3.00 4.40
CA HIS A 47 -5.15 -1.86 4.03
C HIS A 47 -4.62 -1.26 2.73
N SER A 48 -5.48 -1.08 1.74
CA SER A 48 -5.09 -0.58 0.42
C SER A 48 -5.87 0.69 0.14
N PHE A 49 -5.16 1.80 -0.04
CA PHE A 49 -5.75 3.13 -0.23
C PHE A 49 -5.43 3.67 -1.60
N ASP A 50 -6.42 4.27 -2.26
CA ASP A 50 -6.24 5.00 -3.51
C ASP A 50 -7.38 6.02 -3.69
N LEU A 51 -7.20 6.98 -4.60
CA LEU A 51 -8.25 7.94 -4.95
C LEU A 51 -9.38 7.28 -5.77
N VAL A 52 -9.12 6.12 -6.39
CA VAL A 52 -10.09 5.39 -7.21
C VAL A 52 -10.06 3.90 -6.90
N ALA A 53 -11.23 3.30 -6.65
CA ALA A 53 -11.34 1.85 -6.47
C ALA A 53 -11.35 1.11 -7.81
N LEU A 54 -10.23 0.47 -8.15
CA LEU A 54 -10.12 -0.48 -9.28
C LEU A 54 -10.29 -1.95 -8.84
N SER A 55 -10.52 -2.20 -7.56
CA SER A 55 -10.74 -3.51 -6.95
C SER A 55 -11.50 -3.36 -5.63
N ASP A 56 -12.25 -4.39 -5.22
CA ASP A 56 -12.96 -4.44 -3.93
C ASP A 56 -12.04 -4.39 -2.70
N HIS A 57 -10.73 -4.55 -2.89
CA HIS A 57 -9.73 -4.40 -1.82
C HIS A 57 -9.34 -2.94 -1.57
N VAL A 58 -9.67 -2.02 -2.48
CA VAL A 58 -9.32 -0.61 -2.36
C VAL A 58 -10.33 0.10 -1.48
N GLN A 59 -9.83 0.77 -0.45
CA GLN A 59 -10.56 1.77 0.30
C GLN A 59 -10.26 3.15 -0.30
N VAL A 60 -11.30 3.84 -0.79
CA VAL A 60 -11.14 5.12 -1.47
C VAL A 60 -10.87 6.24 -0.47
N CYS A 61 -9.70 6.86 -0.54
CA CYS A 61 -9.35 8.07 0.21
C CYS A 61 -8.16 8.80 -0.40
N ASP A 62 -7.93 10.05 0.05
CA ASP A 62 -6.65 10.71 -0.14
C ASP A 62 -5.63 10.09 0.82
N ILE A 63 -4.45 9.71 0.30
CA ILE A 63 -3.39 9.10 1.11
C ILE A 63 -2.65 10.10 2.00
N ALA A 64 -2.95 11.40 1.89
CA ALA A 64 -2.59 12.40 2.91
C ALA A 64 -3.52 12.39 4.13
N HIS A 65 -4.66 11.70 4.06
CA HIS A 65 -5.68 11.68 5.11
C HIS A 65 -6.39 10.32 5.12
N THR A 66 -5.73 9.31 5.68
CA THR A 66 -6.31 7.97 5.79
C THR A 66 -7.30 7.89 6.95
N PRO A 67 -8.24 6.93 6.91
CA PRO A 67 -9.18 6.70 8.01
C PRO A 67 -8.60 5.79 9.10
N LEU A 68 -7.28 5.61 9.14
CA LEU A 68 -6.61 4.81 10.14
C LEU A 68 -6.41 5.61 11.42
N ASN A 69 -6.23 4.90 12.53
CA ASN A 69 -5.87 5.53 13.79
C ASN A 69 -4.36 5.76 13.82
N ASN A 70 -3.93 6.76 14.60
CA ASN A 70 -2.51 6.95 14.88
C ASN A 70 -1.89 5.68 15.49
N ASP A 71 -0.62 5.43 15.19
CA ASP A 71 0.17 4.31 15.72
C ASP A 71 -0.46 2.91 15.44
N SER A 72 -1.28 2.76 14.39
CA SER A 72 -2.01 1.51 14.11
C SER A 72 -1.40 0.63 13.02
N VAL A 73 -0.29 1.05 12.38
CA VAL A 73 0.31 0.38 11.22
C VAL A 73 1.76 0.02 11.50
N ASP A 74 2.16 -1.21 11.16
CA ASP A 74 3.53 -1.68 11.31
C ASP A 74 4.40 -1.37 10.08
N ILE A 75 3.81 -1.37 8.88
CA ILE A 75 4.50 -1.13 7.61
C ILE A 75 3.65 -0.22 6.71
N VAL A 76 4.24 0.89 6.26
CA VAL A 76 3.66 1.75 5.22
C VAL A 76 4.43 1.58 3.91
N ILE A 77 3.70 1.50 2.80
CA ILE A 77 4.24 1.24 1.47
C ILE A 77 3.82 2.36 0.53
N PHE A 78 4.81 2.95 -0.13
CA PHE A 78 4.62 3.87 -1.26
C PHE A 78 5.29 3.27 -2.49
N CYS A 79 4.55 2.48 -3.28
CA CYS A 79 5.08 1.82 -4.47
C CYS A 79 4.73 2.64 -5.73
N LEU A 80 5.63 3.53 -6.16
CA LEU A 80 5.43 4.43 -7.31
C LEU A 80 4.21 5.37 -7.16
N SER A 81 3.82 5.70 -5.93
CA SER A 81 2.57 6.43 -5.62
C SER A 81 2.77 7.86 -5.12
N LEU A 82 4.01 8.32 -4.89
CA LEU A 82 4.32 9.69 -4.46
C LEU A 82 4.27 10.69 -5.64
N MET A 83 3.09 10.82 -6.25
CA MET A 83 2.89 11.58 -7.48
C MET A 83 2.24 12.97 -7.26
N GLY A 84 1.72 13.24 -6.06
CA GLY A 84 1.16 14.54 -5.70
C GLY A 84 2.23 15.64 -5.60
N THR A 85 1.81 16.90 -5.43
CA THR A 85 2.76 18.01 -5.16
C THR A 85 3.03 18.19 -3.66
N ASN A 86 2.26 17.51 -2.82
CA ASN A 86 2.26 17.57 -1.37
C ASN A 86 2.90 16.31 -0.75
N LEU A 87 4.09 15.91 -1.24
CA LEU A 87 4.80 14.70 -0.76
C LEU A 87 4.98 14.69 0.75
N THR A 88 5.26 15.86 1.34
CA THR A 88 5.46 16.01 2.79
C THR A 88 4.24 15.54 3.57
N ASP A 89 3.02 15.81 3.09
CA ASP A 89 1.78 15.39 3.77
C ASP A 89 1.66 13.86 3.75
N PHE A 90 1.96 13.22 2.61
CA PHE A 90 1.92 11.76 2.50
C PHE A 90 2.92 11.08 3.44
N ILE A 91 4.12 11.64 3.59
CA ILE A 91 5.14 11.11 4.49
C ILE A 91 4.77 11.39 5.96
N HIS A 92 4.13 12.52 6.26
CA HIS A 92 3.65 12.82 7.61
C HIS A 92 2.49 11.93 8.04
N GLU A 93 1.56 11.61 7.14
CA GLU A 93 0.48 10.65 7.40
C GLU A 93 1.01 9.24 7.73
N ALA A 94 2.22 8.92 7.28
CA ALA A 94 2.90 7.67 7.57
C ALA A 94 3.78 7.70 8.84
N HIS A 95 3.83 8.82 9.56
CA HIS A 95 4.69 9.01 10.74
C HIS A 95 3.98 8.71 12.06
#